data_AF-K9TRL5-F1
#
_entry.id   AF-K9TRL5-F1
#
_cell.length_a   1.000
_cell.length_b   1.000
_cell.length_c   1.000
_cell.angle_alpha   90.00
_cell.angle_beta   90.00
_cell.angle_gamma   90.00
#
_symmetry.space_group_name_H-M   'P 1'
#
loop_
_entity.id
_entity.type
_entity.pdbx_description
1 polymer ?
#
loop_
_entity_poly.entity_id
_entity_poly.type
_entity_poly.pdbx_seq_one_letter_code
_entity_poly.pdbx_strand_id
1 'polypeptide(L)'
;MPNFPSKLKPFISLNDLDYADLIDLLIAATEAAKDCHQSGIKTRTVQNALEDSDTTQDNFSGIQESEEFLALTLTEEEWIDVIQSVSSRMSEFFTPF
;
A
#
# COMPACT_ATOMS: atom_id res chain seq x y z
N MET A 1 12.47 9.98 -7.41
CA MET A 1 11.09 9.97 -6.87
C MET A 1 10.66 8.52 -6.82
N PRO A 2 10.13 8.02 -5.70
CA PRO A 2 9.58 6.67 -5.66
C PRO A 2 8.43 6.56 -6.67
N ASN A 3 8.42 5.49 -7.46
CA ASN A 3 7.46 5.29 -8.53
C ASN A 3 6.24 4.56 -8.00
N PHE A 4 5.27 5.28 -7.43
CA PHE A 4 4.03 4.64 -6.98
C PHE A 4 3.40 3.81 -8.12
N PRO A 5 3.04 2.53 -7.89
CA PRO A 5 2.60 1.63 -8.95
C PRO A 5 1.43 2.20 -9.77
N SER A 6 1.55 2.18 -11.10
CA SER A 6 0.51 2.74 -11.99
C SER A 6 -0.85 2.06 -11.85
N LYS A 7 -0.87 0.78 -11.45
CA LYS A 7 -2.08 0.01 -11.18
C LYS A 7 -2.88 0.55 -9.99
N LEU A 8 -2.21 1.15 -9.00
CA LEU A 8 -2.85 1.66 -7.78
C LEU A 8 -3.28 3.13 -7.92
N LYS A 9 -2.68 3.91 -8.83
CA LYS A 9 -2.98 5.33 -9.03
C LYS A 9 -4.46 5.66 -9.26
N PRO A 10 -5.28 4.83 -9.94
CA PRO A 10 -6.70 5.11 -10.09
C PRO A 10 -7.51 4.99 -8.79
N PHE A 11 -6.99 4.25 -7.80
CA PHE A 11 -7.73 3.87 -6.60
C PHE A 11 -7.23 4.53 -5.33
N ILE A 12 -5.94 4.91 -5.31
CA ILE A 12 -5.27 5.48 -4.14
C ILE A 12 -4.65 6.82 -4.51
N SER A 13 -5.06 7.87 -3.81
CA SER A 13 -4.40 9.17 -3.82
C SER A 13 -3.64 9.38 -2.50
N LEU A 14 -2.31 9.17 -2.52
CA LEU A 14 -1.46 9.30 -1.32
C LEU A 14 -1.51 10.68 -0.64
N ASN A 15 -1.91 11.72 -1.38
CA ASN A 15 -2.05 13.07 -0.83
C ASN A 15 -3.33 13.23 -0.01
N ASP A 16 -4.33 12.41 -0.29
CA ASP A 16 -5.65 12.46 0.36
C ASP A 16 -5.76 11.49 1.53
N LEU A 17 -4.80 10.56 1.68
CA LEU A 17 -4.68 9.68 2.83
C LEU A 17 -4.22 10.46 4.07
N ASP A 18 -4.84 10.17 5.20
CA ASP A 18 -4.39 10.68 6.49
C ASP A 18 -3.17 9.89 7.02
N TYR A 19 -2.65 10.29 8.19
CA TYR A 19 -1.47 9.64 8.75
C TYR A 19 -1.72 8.18 9.17
N ALA A 20 -2.93 7.85 9.64
CA ALA A 20 -3.28 6.49 10.05
C ALA A 20 -3.40 5.59 8.81
N ASP A 21 -4.10 6.06 7.78
CA ASP A 21 -4.24 5.35 6.50
C ASP A 21 -2.88 5.08 5.84
N LEU A 22 -1.94 6.04 5.95
CA LEU A 22 -0.57 5.87 5.46
C LEU A 22 0.18 4.80 6.25
N ILE A 23 -0.01 4.70 7.58
CA ILE A 23 0.59 3.63 8.39
C ILE A 23 0.01 2.28 7.96
N ASP A 24 -1.30 2.18 7.84
CA ASP A 24 -1.99 0.93 7.52
C ASP A 24 -1.58 0.42 6.13
N LEU A 25 -1.50 1.32 5.14
CA LEU A 25 -1.00 0.99 3.81
C LEU A 25 0.49 0.57 3.83
N LEU A 26 1.30 1.18 4.69
CA LEU A 26 2.71 0.81 4.86
C LEU A 26 2.85 -0.60 5.45
N ILE A 27 2.03 -0.95 6.44
CA ILE A 27 2.02 -2.29 7.07
C ILE A 27 1.63 -3.33 6.03
N ALA A 28 0.48 -3.14 5.37
CA ALA A 28 -0.02 -4.05 4.33
C ALA A 28 1.02 -4.28 3.21
N ALA A 29 1.65 -3.20 2.73
CA ALA A 29 2.66 -3.31 1.68
C ALA A 29 3.94 -4.03 2.16
N THR A 30 4.35 -3.80 3.41
CA THR A 30 5.55 -4.44 3.99
C THR A 30 5.35 -5.93 4.19
N GLU A 31 4.19 -6.34 4.68
CA GLU A 31 3.85 -7.74 4.86
C GLU A 31 3.69 -8.46 3.52
N ALA A 32 3.03 -7.83 2.55
CA ALA A 32 2.91 -8.37 1.20
C ALA A 32 4.28 -8.57 0.53
N ALA A 33 5.20 -7.60 0.66
CA ALA A 33 6.57 -7.73 0.15
C ALA A 33 7.34 -8.86 0.84
N LYS A 34 7.28 -8.93 2.17
CA LYS A 34 7.91 -9.98 2.97
C LYS A 34 7.39 -11.37 2.56
N ASP A 35 6.09 -11.52 2.41
CA ASP A 35 5.50 -12.79 2.02
C ASP A 35 5.84 -13.18 0.58
N CYS A 36 5.86 -12.23 -0.35
CA CYS A 36 6.32 -12.50 -1.72
C CYS A 36 7.74 -13.09 -1.70
N HIS A 37 8.61 -12.47 -0.90
CA HIS A 37 10.00 -12.89 -0.75
C HIS A 37 10.13 -14.29 -0.11
N GLN A 38 9.38 -14.55 0.97
CA GLN A 38 9.48 -15.80 1.74
C GLN A 38 8.83 -16.99 1.05
N SER A 39 7.68 -16.78 0.40
CA SER A 39 6.94 -17.84 -0.29
C SER A 39 7.55 -18.22 -1.65
N GLY A 40 8.40 -17.36 -2.21
CA GLY A 40 8.88 -17.48 -3.59
C GLY A 40 7.82 -17.14 -4.65
N ILE A 41 6.59 -16.81 -4.23
CA ILE A 41 5.54 -16.30 -5.10
C ILE A 41 5.78 -14.80 -5.26
N LYS A 42 6.30 -14.39 -6.42
CA LYS A 42 6.71 -13.00 -6.68
C LYS A 42 5.57 -11.98 -6.77
N THR A 43 4.35 -12.36 -6.43
CA THR A 43 3.15 -11.53 -6.60
C THR A 43 2.13 -11.78 -5.49
N ARG A 44 1.42 -10.74 -5.07
CA ARG A 44 0.28 -10.82 -4.14
C ARG A 44 -0.85 -9.91 -4.58
N THR A 45 -2.09 -10.30 -4.33
CA THR A 45 -3.27 -9.44 -4.53
C THR A 45 -3.37 -8.40 -3.42
N VAL A 46 -4.00 -7.27 -3.74
CA VAL A 46 -4.31 -6.22 -2.75
C VAL A 46 -5.22 -6.76 -1.66
N GLN A 47 -6.25 -7.54 -2.02
CA GLN A 47 -7.14 -8.16 -1.05
C GLN A 47 -6.37 -8.96 0.01
N ASN A 48 -5.51 -9.88 -0.42
CA ASN A 48 -4.76 -10.71 0.53
C ASN A 48 -3.84 -9.83 1.39
N ALA A 49 -3.15 -8.86 0.78
CA ALA A 49 -2.29 -7.94 1.52
C ALA A 49 -3.03 -7.18 2.63
N LEU A 50 -4.28 -6.78 2.41
CA LEU A 50 -5.10 -6.06 3.40
C LEU A 50 -5.73 -6.98 4.45
N GLU A 51 -6.08 -8.22 4.07
CA GLU A 51 -6.64 -9.22 4.98
C GLU A 51 -5.59 -9.71 6.00
N ASP A 52 -4.32 -9.79 5.59
CA ASP A 52 -3.24 -10.29 6.43
C ASP A 52 -2.69 -9.25 7.41
N SER A 53 -2.84 -7.95 7.13
CA SER A 53 -2.28 -6.87 7.94
C SER A 53 -3.09 -6.48 9.17
N ASP A 54 -4.14 -7.23 9.52
CA ASP A 54 -5.10 -6.90 10.59
C ASP A 54 -5.72 -5.48 10.45
N THR A 55 -5.48 -4.80 9.33
CA THR A 55 -6.02 -3.48 8.96
C THR A 55 -7.48 -3.57 8.51
N THR A 56 -8.06 -4.77 8.52
CA THR A 56 -9.40 -5.07 8.03
C THR A 56 -10.45 -4.55 9.01
N GLN A 57 -10.91 -3.31 8.78
CA GLN A 57 -12.35 -2.94 8.69
C GLN A 57 -12.63 -1.42 8.79
N ASP A 58 -11.64 -0.59 9.11
CA ASP A 58 -11.84 0.85 9.05
C ASP A 58 -11.58 1.33 7.62
N ASN A 59 -12.62 1.88 6.98
CA ASN A 59 -12.55 2.45 5.64
C ASN A 59 -11.33 3.36 5.52
N PHE A 60 -10.35 2.98 4.68
CA PHE A 60 -9.24 3.87 4.37
C PHE A 60 -9.79 5.18 3.81
N SER A 61 -9.51 6.30 4.46
CA SER A 61 -10.02 7.58 3.99
C SER A 61 -9.22 8.01 2.74
N GLY A 62 -9.83 7.88 1.56
CA GLY A 62 -9.19 8.21 0.29
C GLY A 62 -8.75 7.02 -0.57
N ILE A 63 -9.07 5.78 -0.18
CA ILE A 63 -9.01 4.62 -1.07
C ILE A 63 -10.42 4.33 -1.62
N GLN A 64 -10.53 4.24 -2.94
CA GLN A 64 -11.75 3.74 -3.56
C GLN A 64 -11.75 2.21 -3.57
N GLU A 65 -12.23 1.60 -2.49
CA GLU A 65 -12.40 0.16 -2.43
C GLU A 65 -13.44 -0.30 -3.46
N SER A 66 -13.02 -1.20 -4.34
CA SER A 66 -13.83 -1.82 -5.38
C SER A 66 -13.35 -3.24 -5.63
N GLU A 67 -14.18 -4.09 -6.22
CA GLU A 67 -13.76 -5.46 -6.61
C GLU A 67 -12.53 -5.41 -7.54
N GLU A 68 -12.45 -4.40 -8.41
CA GLU A 68 -11.29 -4.19 -9.30
C GLU A 68 -10.02 -3.87 -8.50
N PHE A 69 -10.10 -2.99 -7.51
CA PHE A 69 -8.99 -2.65 -6.62
C PHE A 69 -8.47 -3.87 -5.85
N LEU A 70 -9.38 -4.62 -5.23
CA LEU A 70 -9.05 -5.81 -4.43
C LEU A 70 -8.42 -6.93 -5.28
N ALA A 71 -8.85 -7.06 -6.54
CA ALA A 71 -8.33 -8.03 -7.49
C ALA A 71 -6.97 -7.64 -8.11
N LEU A 72 -6.46 -6.43 -7.86
CA LEU A 72 -5.16 -6.02 -8.38
C LEU A 72 -4.05 -6.90 -7.81
N THR A 73 -3.21 -7.40 -8.71
CA THR A 73 -2.01 -8.16 -8.36
C THR A 73 -0.77 -7.30 -8.56
N LEU A 74 0.02 -7.20 -7.50
CA LEU A 74 1.29 -6.47 -7.47
C LEU A 74 2.46 -7.44 -7.28
N THR A 75 3.57 -7.14 -7.92
CA THR A 75 4.83 -7.85 -7.70
C THR A 75 5.50 -7.44 -6.39
N GLU A 76 6.48 -8.22 -5.92
CA GLU A 76 7.35 -7.82 -4.80
C GLU A 76 7.96 -6.42 -5.01
N GLU A 77 8.45 -6.14 -6.22
CA GLU A 77 9.02 -4.84 -6.58
C GLU A 77 7.97 -3.72 -6.51
N GLU A 78 6.75 -3.96 -7.02
CA GLU A 78 5.66 -3.00 -6.93
C GLU A 78 5.24 -2.73 -5.48
N TRP A 79 5.24 -3.75 -4.61
CA TRP A 79 5.00 -3.55 -3.17
C TRP A 79 6.11 -2.73 -2.50
N ILE A 80 7.38 -2.96 -2.86
CA ILE A 80 8.50 -2.14 -2.41
C ILE A 80 8.33 -0.67 -2.86
N ASP A 81 7.86 -0.45 -4.08
CA ASP A 81 7.57 0.88 -4.59
C ASP A 81 6.45 1.58 -3.79
N VAL A 82 5.43 0.84 -3.34
CA VAL A 82 4.41 1.34 -2.40
C VAL A 82 5.06 1.77 -1.09
N ILE A 83 5.87 0.90 -0.46
CA ILE A 83 6.57 1.19 0.81
C ILE A 83 7.38 2.49 0.71
N GLN A 84 8.14 2.65 -0.37
CA GLN A 84 8.97 3.84 -0.58
C GLN A 84 8.13 5.11 -0.78
N SER A 85 7.03 5.00 -1.55
CA SER A 85 6.14 6.13 -1.82
C SER A 85 5.42 6.61 -0.57
N VAL A 86 4.88 5.66 0.22
CA VAL A 86 4.21 5.93 1.49
C VAL A 86 5.18 6.50 2.51
N SER A 87 6.38 5.92 2.66
CA SER A 87 7.42 6.44 3.57
C SER A 87 7.83 7.88 3.21
N SER A 88 7.96 8.17 1.91
CA SER A 88 8.26 9.52 1.42
C SER A 88 7.14 10.49 1.81
N ARG A 89 5.88 10.12 1.61
CA ARG A 89 4.73 10.95 1.96
C ARG A 89 4.62 11.18 3.47
N MET A 90 4.83 10.14 4.28
CA MET A 90 4.83 10.25 5.75
C MET A 90 5.92 11.20 6.26
N SER A 91 7.08 11.25 5.60
CA SER A 91 8.18 12.14 6.00
C SER A 91 7.81 13.63 5.96
N GLU A 92 6.85 14.01 5.11
CA GLU A 92 6.35 15.39 4.98
C GLU A 92 5.55 15.84 6.22
N PHE A 93 5.01 14.91 7.01
CA PHE A 93 4.36 15.24 8.29
C PHE A 93 5.37 15.63 9.38
N PHE A 94 6.65 15.29 9.19
CA PHE A 94 7.71 15.46 10.19
C PHE A 94 8.81 16.44 9.77
N THR A 95 8.72 17.05 8.58
CA THR A 95 9.64 18.13 8.21
C THR A 95 9.47 19.32 9.16
N PRO A 96 10.54 19.77 9.84
CA PRO A 96 10.45 20.90 10.76
C PRO A 96 10.07 22.18 10.01
N PHE A 97 9.17 22.96 10.61
CA PHE A 97 8.81 24.31 10.17
C PHE A 97 10.02 25.22 10.04
#